data_AF-A0A7J2SYC2-F1
#
_entry.id   AF-A0A7J2SYC2-F1
#
_cell.length_a   1.000
_cell.length_b   1.000
_cell.length_c   1.000
_cell.angle_alpha   90.00
_cell.angle_beta   90.00
_cell.angle_gamma   90.00
#
_symmetry.space_group_name_H-M   'P 1'
#
loop_
_entity.id
_entity.type
_entity.pdbx_description
1 polymer ?
#
loop_
_entity_poly.entity_id
_entity_poly.type
_entity_poly.pdbx_seq_one_letter_code
_entity_poly.pdbx_strand_id
1 'polypeptide(L)'
;MGIIEGYRLRPASWVSYRGVDPEFFDPEAGEWDVDWTRVRPLEELPDRVDYPEEPPRAEFDYYDLAILAELQQDARRPVAEIAERTGVNEKTLAYHFNRHVVGNGIVRKYVLRWWGGSYAKTNTVTYLEMVVSGIRRRDVDELRRRVEALPFAYSSRLLEDGELVYILQAPMPPNYFNQSMTWMRDRLSELGALDAASFRLLDARESASMTVPLELYNRESESWTVKVDELIEKLRAVRAMVEGTPSASPGSGAAEDKGRGPSVASR
;
A
#
# COMPACT_ATOMS: atom_id res chain seq x y z
N MET A 1 -2.59 -24.19 -15.62
CA MET A 1 -3.32 -23.42 -14.58
C MET A 1 -2.28 -23.11 -13.52
N GLY A 2 -2.07 -21.87 -13.06
CA GLY A 2 -1.17 -21.66 -11.91
C GLY A 2 -0.28 -20.43 -11.95
N ILE A 3 -0.88 -19.24 -11.96
CA ILE A 3 -0.24 -18.07 -11.34
C ILE A 3 -1.07 -17.65 -10.12
N ILE A 4 -2.40 -17.78 -10.24
CA ILE A 4 -3.36 -17.58 -9.16
C ILE A 4 -4.19 -18.86 -9.04
N GLU A 5 -4.09 -19.54 -7.90
CA GLU A 5 -4.88 -20.76 -7.62
C GLU A 5 -6.31 -20.43 -7.19
N GLY A 6 -6.52 -19.22 -6.67
CA GLY A 6 -7.82 -18.68 -6.32
C GLY A 6 -7.69 -17.21 -5.92
N TYR A 7 -8.80 -16.48 -5.98
CA TYR A 7 -8.89 -15.12 -5.47
C TYR A 7 -10.19 -14.96 -4.69
N ARG A 8 -10.18 -14.02 -3.74
CA ARG A 8 -11.38 -13.59 -3.01
C ARG A 8 -11.41 -12.08 -3.01
N LEU A 9 -12.56 -11.52 -3.38
CA LEU A 9 -12.84 -10.10 -3.24
C LEU A 9 -13.71 -9.92 -2.01
N ARG A 10 -13.31 -9.02 -1.13
CA ARG A 10 -14.12 -8.59 0.02
C ARG A 10 -14.34 -7.09 -0.11
N PRO A 11 -15.59 -6.61 -0.21
CA PRO A 11 -15.83 -5.18 -0.26
C PRO A 11 -15.37 -4.55 1.05
N ALA A 12 -14.79 -3.36 0.94
CA ALA A 12 -14.50 -2.55 2.11
C ALA A 12 -15.77 -1.80 2.49
N SER A 13 -16.16 -1.83 3.77
CA SER A 13 -17.21 -0.96 4.30
C SER A 13 -16.69 0.47 4.44
N TRP A 14 -15.41 0.63 4.81
CA TRP A 14 -14.74 1.92 4.90
C TRP A 14 -13.22 1.77 4.89
N VAL A 15 -12.53 2.87 4.60
CA VAL A 15 -11.08 3.03 4.77
C VAL A 15 -10.76 4.29 5.57
N SER A 16 -9.73 4.25 6.40
CA SER A 16 -9.22 5.38 7.18
C SER A 16 -7.73 5.54 6.92
N TYR A 17 -7.28 6.80 6.86
CA TYR A 17 -5.87 7.15 6.73
C TYR A 17 -5.50 8.18 7.80
N ARG A 18 -4.64 7.75 8.74
CA ARG A 18 -4.11 8.60 9.80
C ARG A 18 -2.97 9.47 9.27
N GLY A 19 -2.03 8.85 8.56
CA GLY A 19 -0.75 9.45 8.21
C GLY A 19 0.26 9.36 9.37
N VAL A 20 1.40 9.99 9.20
CA VAL A 20 2.46 10.04 10.22
C VAL A 20 2.00 10.83 11.43
N ASP A 21 2.24 10.29 12.62
CA ASP A 21 2.10 11.02 13.88
C ASP A 21 3.43 11.71 14.25
N PRO A 22 3.50 13.05 14.16
CA PRO A 22 4.74 13.78 14.45
C PRO A 22 5.07 13.83 15.95
N GLU A 23 4.15 13.47 16.87
CA GLU A 23 4.43 13.50 18.32
C GLU A 23 5.59 12.59 18.71
N PHE A 24 5.80 11.50 17.97
CA PHE A 24 6.81 10.48 18.23
C PHE A 24 8.07 10.62 17.36
N PHE A 25 8.22 11.76 16.68
CA PHE A 25 9.35 12.02 15.79
C PHE A 25 10.15 13.23 16.27
N ASP A 26 11.47 13.08 16.39
CA ASP A 26 12.39 14.18 16.65
C ASP A 26 12.83 14.81 15.32
N PRO A 27 12.33 16.01 14.96
CA PRO A 27 12.70 16.67 13.71
C PRO A 27 14.16 17.12 13.66
N GLU A 28 14.80 17.38 14.80
CA GLU A 28 16.19 17.82 14.87
C GLU A 28 17.14 16.64 14.66
N ALA A 29 16.88 15.52 15.33
CA ALA A 29 17.66 14.29 15.14
C ALA A 29 17.32 13.59 13.82
N GLY A 30 16.12 13.79 13.28
CA GLY A 30 15.65 13.09 12.08
C GLY A 30 15.34 11.62 12.34
N GLU A 31 15.04 11.27 13.59
CA GLU A 31 14.80 9.91 14.07
C GLU A 31 13.48 9.82 14.85
N TRP A 32 12.95 8.61 14.94
CA TRP A 32 11.81 8.34 15.81
C TRP A 32 12.28 8.23 17.25
N ASP A 33 11.47 8.68 18.20
CA ASP A 33 11.71 8.48 19.63
C ASP A 33 10.39 8.15 20.31
N VAL A 34 10.09 6.84 20.36
CA VAL A 34 8.81 6.34 20.87
C VAL A 34 8.92 5.99 22.34
N ASP A 35 8.39 6.86 23.20
CA ASP A 35 8.07 6.48 24.57
C ASP A 35 6.74 5.70 24.61
N TRP A 36 6.84 4.38 24.58
CA TRP A 36 5.70 3.46 24.65
C TRP A 36 4.84 3.64 25.90
N THR A 37 5.39 4.20 26.98
CA THR A 37 4.62 4.48 28.19
C THR A 37 3.71 5.69 28.03
N ARG A 38 3.86 6.49 26.98
CA ARG A 38 3.00 7.65 26.65
C ARG A 38 1.97 7.34 25.57
N VAL A 39 2.09 6.23 24.86
CA VAL A 39 1.11 5.84 23.84
C VAL A 39 -0.22 5.46 24.53
N ARG A 40 -1.26 6.26 24.29
CA ARG A 40 -2.61 6.11 24.89
C ARG A 40 -3.65 5.84 23.80
N PRO A 41 -4.78 5.18 24.15
CA PRO A 41 -5.90 5.06 23.22
C PRO A 41 -6.33 6.42 22.68
N LEU A 42 -6.76 6.46 21.42
CA LEU A 42 -7.18 7.69 20.77
C LEU A 42 -8.48 8.22 21.38
N GLU A 43 -8.46 9.50 21.78
CA GLU A 43 -9.65 10.23 22.23
C GLU A 43 -10.59 10.53 21.06
N GLU A 44 -10.02 10.82 19.89
CA GLU A 44 -10.75 11.04 18.63
C GLU A 44 -10.24 10.06 17.56
N LEU A 45 -11.18 9.41 16.88
CA LEU A 45 -10.83 8.47 15.82
C LEU A 45 -10.49 9.23 14.54
N PRO A 46 -9.48 8.79 13.76
CA PRO A 46 -9.21 9.38 12.46
C PRO A 46 -10.42 9.26 11.54
N ASP A 47 -10.63 10.30 10.74
CA ASP A 47 -11.65 10.33 9.69
C ASP A 47 -11.55 9.11 8.78
N ARG A 48 -12.71 8.58 8.41
CA ARG A 48 -12.82 7.48 7.47
C ARG A 48 -13.68 7.86 6.27
N VAL A 49 -13.42 7.22 5.16
CA VAL A 49 -14.24 7.25 3.96
C VAL A 49 -15.06 5.98 3.95
N ASP A 50 -16.37 6.12 4.16
CA ASP A 50 -17.32 5.02 4.03
C ASP A 50 -17.57 4.71 2.55
N TYR A 51 -17.63 3.41 2.23
CA TYR A 51 -18.02 2.89 0.93
C TYR A 51 -19.46 2.38 1.05
N PRO A 52 -20.46 3.18 0.68
CA PRO A 52 -21.85 2.73 0.70
C PRO A 52 -22.05 1.60 -0.32
N GLU A 53 -23.06 0.76 -0.08
CA GLU A 53 -23.45 -0.32 -1.01
C GLU A 53 -23.78 0.24 -2.41
N GLU A 54 -24.39 1.43 -2.46
CA GLU A 54 -24.58 2.19 -3.69
C GLU A 54 -23.64 3.39 -3.70
N PRO A 55 -22.59 3.39 -4.54
CA PRO A 55 -21.70 4.52 -4.63
C PRO A 55 -22.49 5.75 -5.13
N PRO A 56 -22.28 6.93 -4.54
CA PRO A 56 -22.88 8.14 -5.08
C PRO A 56 -22.41 8.30 -6.52
N ARG A 57 -23.32 8.73 -7.41
CA ARG A 57 -22.95 9.15 -8.77
C ARG A 57 -22.15 10.45 -8.65
N ALA A 58 -20.86 10.33 -8.39
CA ALA A 58 -19.93 11.43 -8.62
C ALA A 58 -19.82 11.57 -10.14
N GLU A 59 -20.32 12.68 -10.67
CA GLU A 59 -20.03 13.09 -12.04
C GLU A 59 -18.57 13.55 -12.05
N PHE A 60 -17.70 12.72 -12.60
CA PHE A 60 -16.32 13.05 -12.91
C PHE A 60 -16.09 12.84 -14.40
N ASP A 61 -15.21 13.62 -14.99
CA ASP A 61 -14.82 13.45 -16.39
C ASP A 61 -13.32 13.12 -16.53
N TYR A 62 -12.85 13.05 -17.78
CA TYR A 62 -11.46 12.77 -18.09
C TYR A 62 -10.49 13.77 -17.44
N TYR A 63 -10.84 15.05 -17.37
CA TYR A 63 -9.96 16.08 -16.83
C TYR A 63 -9.83 15.96 -15.32
N ASP A 64 -10.93 15.64 -14.64
CA ASP A 64 -10.93 15.35 -13.21
C ASP A 64 -10.04 14.14 -12.92
N LEU A 65 -10.19 13.06 -13.69
CA LEU A 65 -9.35 11.87 -13.58
C LEU A 65 -7.87 12.16 -13.86
N ALA A 66 -7.56 13.00 -14.86
CA ALA A 66 -6.18 13.35 -15.21
C ALA A 66 -5.48 14.10 -14.07
N ILE A 67 -6.20 15.04 -13.44
CA ILE A 67 -5.73 15.73 -12.24
C ILE A 67 -5.48 14.74 -11.10
N LEU A 68 -6.44 13.85 -10.83
CA LEU A 68 -6.31 12.85 -9.77
C LEU A 68 -5.12 11.90 -9.99
N ALA A 69 -4.92 11.44 -11.22
CA ALA A 69 -3.80 10.56 -11.57
C ALA A 69 -2.46 11.21 -11.20
N GLU A 70 -2.31 12.50 -11.49
CA GLU A 70 -1.08 13.24 -11.22
C GLU A 70 -0.91 13.58 -9.73
N LEU A 71 -1.99 13.97 -9.04
CA LEU A 71 -1.98 14.23 -7.60
C LEU A 71 -1.75 12.98 -6.76
N GLN A 72 -2.14 11.80 -7.24
CA GLN A 72 -1.82 10.52 -6.59
C GLN A 72 -0.32 10.18 -6.65
N GLN A 73 0.41 10.73 -7.64
CA GLN A 73 1.87 10.60 -7.71
C GLN A 73 2.58 11.64 -6.84
N ASP A 74 2.18 12.91 -6.99
CA ASP A 74 2.66 14.01 -6.16
C ASP A 74 1.52 14.98 -5.87
N ALA A 75 1.04 14.92 -4.63
CA ALA A 75 -0.03 15.77 -4.12
C ALA A 75 0.27 17.28 -4.21
N ARG A 76 1.55 17.67 -4.36
CA ARG A 76 1.98 19.07 -4.42
C ARG A 76 2.17 19.56 -5.86
N ARG A 77 1.94 18.69 -6.86
CA ARG A 77 2.18 19.02 -8.27
C ARG A 77 1.32 20.23 -8.68
N PRO A 78 1.91 21.32 -9.20
CA PRO A 78 1.14 22.47 -9.66
C PRO A 78 0.29 22.14 -10.88
N VAL A 79 -0.87 22.80 -11.02
CA VAL A 79 -1.78 22.61 -12.17
C VAL A 79 -1.08 22.87 -13.51
N ALA A 80 -0.18 23.85 -13.57
CA ALA A 80 0.63 24.14 -14.76
C ALA A 80 1.48 22.94 -15.19
N GLU A 81 2.15 22.27 -14.25
CA GLU A 81 2.94 21.07 -14.53
C GLU A 81 2.04 19.90 -14.96
N ILE A 82 0.86 19.74 -14.34
CA ILE A 82 -0.12 18.73 -14.77
C ILE A 82 -0.58 18.99 -16.22
N ALA A 83 -0.78 20.25 -16.60
CA ALA A 83 -1.15 20.66 -17.95
C ALA A 83 -0.08 20.26 -18.98
N GLU A 84 1.19 20.54 -18.69
CA GLU A 84 2.31 20.17 -19.54
C GLU A 84 2.41 18.65 -19.73
N ARG A 85 2.27 17.88 -18.63
CA ARG A 85 2.41 16.41 -18.65
C ARG A 85 1.27 15.69 -19.35
N THR A 86 0.06 16.23 -19.24
CA THR A 86 -1.16 15.65 -19.84
C THR A 86 -1.46 16.19 -21.24
N GLY A 87 -0.82 17.29 -21.64
CA GLY A 87 -1.09 17.98 -22.90
C GLY A 87 -2.44 18.73 -22.91
N VAL A 88 -3.07 18.89 -21.74
CA VAL A 88 -4.34 19.62 -21.59
C VAL A 88 -4.07 21.11 -21.38
N ASN A 89 -4.99 21.96 -21.81
CA ASN A 89 -4.90 23.40 -21.55
C ASN A 89 -4.94 23.70 -20.04
N GLU A 90 -3.97 24.49 -19.56
CA GLU A 90 -3.86 24.84 -18.14
C GLU A 90 -5.12 25.51 -17.58
N LYS A 91 -5.78 26.39 -18.33
CA LYS A 91 -7.02 27.05 -17.86
C LYS A 91 -8.15 26.05 -17.68
N THR A 92 -8.24 25.06 -18.57
CA THR A 92 -9.20 23.95 -18.43
C THR A 92 -8.92 23.19 -17.13
N LEU A 93 -7.69 22.75 -16.91
CA LEU A 93 -7.35 22.02 -15.68
C LEU A 93 -7.53 22.87 -14.41
N ALA A 94 -7.22 24.17 -14.45
CA ALA A 94 -7.44 25.06 -13.31
C ALA A 94 -8.93 25.19 -12.97
N TYR A 95 -9.81 25.22 -13.97
CA TYR A 95 -11.25 25.18 -13.76
C TYR A 95 -11.69 23.86 -13.11
N HIS A 96 -11.29 22.71 -13.68
CA HIS A 96 -11.63 21.39 -13.17
C HIS A 96 -11.09 21.14 -11.76
N PHE A 97 -9.84 21.52 -11.49
CA PHE A 97 -9.22 21.41 -10.18
C PHE A 97 -10.04 22.16 -9.11
N ASN A 98 -10.36 23.44 -9.34
CA ASN A 98 -11.07 24.24 -8.35
C ASN A 98 -12.54 23.86 -8.24
N ARG A 99 -13.23 23.64 -9.37
CA ARG A 99 -14.68 23.46 -9.39
C ARG A 99 -15.11 22.03 -9.11
N HIS A 100 -14.44 21.05 -9.70
CA HIS A 100 -14.82 19.65 -9.59
C HIS A 100 -14.01 18.96 -8.50
N VAL A 101 -12.68 18.96 -8.62
CA VAL A 101 -11.83 18.17 -7.71
C VAL A 101 -11.93 18.70 -6.26
N VAL A 102 -11.70 20.00 -6.07
CA VAL A 102 -11.85 20.66 -4.76
C VAL A 102 -13.31 20.93 -4.45
N GLY A 103 -14.05 21.56 -5.38
CA GLY A 103 -15.43 21.99 -5.14
C GLY A 103 -16.42 20.86 -4.85
N ASN A 104 -16.25 19.68 -5.45
CA ASN A 104 -17.09 18.51 -5.15
C ASN A 104 -16.48 17.58 -4.08
N GLY A 105 -15.32 17.95 -3.51
CA GLY A 105 -14.65 17.15 -2.49
C GLY A 105 -14.22 15.76 -2.98
N ILE A 106 -13.81 15.65 -4.24
CA ILE A 106 -13.32 14.39 -4.83
C ILE A 106 -12.04 13.94 -4.11
N VAL A 107 -11.13 14.88 -3.84
CA VAL A 107 -10.00 14.65 -2.94
C VAL A 107 -10.46 14.92 -1.51
N ARG A 108 -10.54 13.85 -0.71
CA ARG A 108 -10.99 13.93 0.70
C ARG A 108 -9.92 14.43 1.65
N LYS A 109 -8.66 14.03 1.43
CA LYS A 109 -7.54 14.32 2.33
C LYS A 109 -6.20 14.18 1.61
N TYR A 110 -5.24 14.99 2.05
CA TYR A 110 -3.83 14.82 1.73
C TYR A 110 -3.12 14.19 2.94
N VAL A 111 -2.42 13.09 2.73
CA VAL A 111 -1.81 12.31 3.81
C VAL A 111 -0.31 12.26 3.58
N LEU A 112 0.47 12.65 4.59
CA LEU A 112 1.92 12.48 4.56
C LEU A 112 2.25 11.01 4.78
N ARG A 113 3.01 10.41 3.85
CA ARG A 113 3.59 9.07 3.98
C ARG A 113 5.11 9.22 4.13
N TRP A 114 5.60 9.22 5.36
CA TRP A 114 7.00 9.46 5.65
C TRP A 114 7.45 8.73 6.92
N TRP A 115 8.67 8.20 6.92
CA TRP A 115 9.14 7.31 8.01
C TRP A 115 10.49 7.76 8.58
N GLY A 116 10.88 9.02 8.36
CA GLY A 116 12.20 9.54 8.71
C GLY A 116 13.16 9.61 7.51
N GLY A 117 14.04 10.62 7.52
CA GLY A 117 14.92 10.92 6.39
C GLY A 117 15.99 9.84 6.12
N SER A 118 16.44 9.14 7.15
CA SER A 118 17.40 8.03 7.03
C SER A 118 16.75 6.81 6.35
N TYR A 119 15.59 6.39 6.85
CA TYR A 119 14.84 5.22 6.34
C TYR A 119 14.32 5.42 4.91
N ALA A 120 14.00 6.66 4.53
CA ALA A 120 13.61 6.99 3.16
C ALA A 120 14.77 6.79 2.15
N LYS A 121 16.02 7.05 2.56
CA LYS A 121 17.20 6.88 1.69
C LYS A 121 17.57 5.41 1.49
N THR A 122 17.42 4.59 2.53
CA THR A 122 17.79 3.17 2.52
C THR A 122 16.64 2.26 2.11
N ASN A 123 15.42 2.80 1.97
CA ASN A 123 14.19 2.05 1.73
C ASN A 123 13.96 0.92 2.76
N THR A 124 14.42 1.11 3.99
CA THR A 124 14.36 0.11 5.07
C THR A 124 13.15 0.38 5.95
N VAL A 125 11.96 0.04 5.47
CA VAL A 125 10.71 0.12 6.22
C VAL A 125 10.07 -1.27 6.26
N THR A 126 9.70 -1.72 7.46
CA THR A 126 8.95 -2.95 7.66
C THR A 126 7.46 -2.65 7.54
N TYR A 127 6.76 -3.33 6.64
CA TYR A 127 5.31 -3.19 6.50
C TYR A 127 4.63 -4.34 7.22
N LEU A 128 3.93 -4.01 8.29
CA LEU A 128 3.14 -4.96 9.06
C LEU A 128 1.65 -4.72 8.80
N GLU A 129 0.92 -5.79 8.55
CA GLU A 129 -0.54 -5.81 8.62
C GLU A 129 -1.00 -6.62 9.81
N MET A 130 -1.78 -5.99 10.68
CA MET A 130 -2.56 -6.68 11.71
C MET A 130 -3.98 -6.88 11.19
N VAL A 131 -4.46 -8.12 11.22
CA VAL A 131 -5.78 -8.52 10.71
C VAL A 131 -6.56 -9.15 11.85
N VAL A 132 -7.73 -8.60 12.18
CA VAL A 132 -8.66 -9.15 13.18
C VAL A 132 -9.92 -9.62 12.47
N SER A 133 -10.14 -10.94 12.44
CA SER A 133 -11.29 -11.56 11.76
C SER A 133 -12.46 -11.80 12.71
N GLY A 134 -13.69 -11.77 12.21
CA GLY A 134 -14.88 -12.05 13.00
C GLY A 134 -15.19 -11.00 14.08
N ILE A 135 -14.68 -9.77 13.94
CA ILE A 135 -14.93 -8.71 14.90
C ILE A 135 -16.42 -8.31 14.89
N ARG A 136 -17.02 -8.07 16.05
CA ARG A 136 -18.40 -7.57 16.09
C ARG A 136 -18.41 -6.08 15.76
N ARG A 137 -19.38 -5.63 14.97
CA ARG A 137 -19.51 -4.22 14.53
C ARG A 137 -19.43 -3.22 15.69
N ARG A 138 -20.04 -3.55 16.83
CA ARG A 138 -20.03 -2.72 18.05
C ARG A 138 -18.66 -2.54 18.72
N ASP A 139 -17.72 -3.44 18.46
CA ASP A 139 -16.38 -3.41 19.07
C ASP A 139 -15.33 -2.76 18.15
N VAL A 140 -15.69 -2.45 16.91
CA VAL A 140 -14.76 -1.92 15.89
C VAL A 140 -14.14 -0.61 16.36
N ASP A 141 -14.94 0.35 16.83
CA ASP A 141 -14.42 1.66 17.24
C ASP A 141 -13.51 1.56 18.48
N GLU A 142 -13.83 0.66 19.42
CA GLU A 142 -12.96 0.42 20.58
C GLU A 142 -11.64 -0.24 20.16
N LEU A 143 -11.67 -1.21 19.24
CA LEU A 143 -10.46 -1.77 18.67
C LEU A 143 -9.62 -0.67 18.03
N ARG A 144 -10.23 0.15 17.17
CA ARG A 144 -9.55 1.27 16.49
C ARG A 144 -8.89 2.21 17.47
N ARG A 145 -9.60 2.66 18.51
CA ARG A 145 -9.05 3.58 19.53
C ARG A 145 -7.78 3.03 20.16
N ARG A 146 -7.74 1.72 20.43
CA ARG A 146 -6.57 1.09 21.06
C ARG A 146 -5.44 0.80 20.10
N VAL A 147 -5.70 0.34 18.89
CA VAL A 147 -4.64 -0.15 17.98
C VAL A 147 -4.17 0.90 16.98
N GLU A 148 -5.03 1.84 16.55
CA GLU A 148 -4.62 2.97 15.70
C GLU A 148 -3.81 4.02 16.46
N ALA A 149 -3.77 3.94 17.81
CA ALA A 149 -2.86 4.70 18.65
C ALA A 149 -1.38 4.34 18.43
N LEU A 150 -1.09 3.21 17.77
CA LEU A 150 0.28 2.86 17.39
C LEU A 150 0.91 4.04 16.64
N PRO A 151 2.11 4.51 17.02
CA PRO A 151 2.77 5.66 16.35
C PRO A 151 2.93 5.50 14.85
N PHE A 152 3.05 4.25 14.41
CA PHE A 152 3.26 3.86 13.02
C PHE A 152 1.96 3.47 12.28
N ALA A 153 0.79 3.61 12.92
CA ALA A 153 -0.49 3.34 12.28
C ALA A 153 -0.69 4.26 11.07
N TYR A 154 -0.78 3.69 9.88
CA TYR A 154 -0.89 4.46 8.64
C TYR A 154 -2.32 4.49 8.11
N SER A 155 -2.86 3.30 7.91
CA SER A 155 -4.20 3.12 7.35
C SER A 155 -4.89 1.95 8.03
N SER A 156 -6.20 2.05 8.12
CA SER A 156 -7.05 0.95 8.55
C SER A 156 -8.26 0.81 7.64
N ARG A 157 -8.85 -0.38 7.62
CA ARG A 157 -10.01 -0.68 6.79
C ARG A 157 -10.84 -1.77 7.44
N LEU A 158 -12.14 -1.69 7.22
CA LEU A 158 -13.08 -2.74 7.58
C LEU A 158 -13.61 -3.37 6.31
N LEU A 159 -13.47 -4.68 6.19
CA LEU A 159 -14.00 -5.48 5.10
C LEU A 159 -15.22 -6.26 5.58
N GLU A 160 -16.20 -6.44 4.71
CA GLU A 160 -17.46 -7.11 5.03
C GLU A 160 -17.82 -8.13 3.94
N ASP A 161 -17.74 -9.42 4.29
CA ASP A 161 -18.13 -10.53 3.41
C ASP A 161 -18.47 -11.75 4.27
N GLY A 162 -19.72 -11.84 4.74
CA GLY A 162 -20.21 -12.83 5.70
C GLY A 162 -19.71 -12.62 7.14
N GLU A 163 -18.44 -12.21 7.29
CA GLU A 163 -17.81 -11.79 8.54
C GLU A 163 -17.18 -10.40 8.37
N LEU A 164 -17.03 -9.67 9.48
CA LEU A 164 -16.27 -8.43 9.51
C LEU A 164 -14.80 -8.70 9.75
N VAL A 165 -13.94 -8.10 8.94
CA VAL A 165 -12.49 -8.18 9.09
C VAL A 165 -11.90 -6.78 9.17
N TYR A 166 -11.27 -6.48 10.29
CA TYR A 166 -10.52 -5.25 10.48
C TYR A 166 -9.06 -5.47 10.09
N ILE A 167 -8.50 -4.54 9.32
CA ILE A 167 -7.08 -4.55 8.94
C ILE A 167 -6.47 -3.22 9.30
N LEU A 168 -5.35 -3.24 10.03
CA LEU A 168 -4.46 -2.10 10.28
C LEU A 168 -3.15 -2.33 9.55
N GLN A 169 -2.71 -1.35 8.76
CA GLN A 169 -1.40 -1.33 8.14
C GLN A 169 -0.49 -0.35 8.88
N ALA A 170 0.68 -0.83 9.28
CA ALA A 170 1.67 -0.07 10.03
C ALA A 170 3.07 -0.24 9.40
N PRO A 171 3.47 0.67 8.50
CA PRO A 171 4.84 0.79 8.04
C PRO A 171 5.68 1.41 9.16
N MET A 172 6.78 0.77 9.52
CA MET A 172 7.62 1.24 10.63
C MET A 172 9.10 1.01 10.37
N PRO A 173 9.98 1.77 11.03
CA PRO A 173 11.39 1.43 11.05
C PRO A 173 11.62 0.05 11.70
N PRO A 174 12.51 -0.80 11.14
CA PRO A 174 12.68 -2.18 11.59
C PRO A 174 13.04 -2.33 13.07
N ASN A 175 13.75 -1.36 13.65
CA ASN A 175 14.14 -1.33 15.06
C ASN A 175 12.95 -1.21 16.03
N TYR A 176 11.76 -0.78 15.57
CA TYR A 176 10.55 -0.74 16.40
C TYR A 176 9.66 -1.98 16.25
N PHE A 177 10.03 -2.94 15.41
CA PHE A 177 9.16 -4.08 15.10
C PHE A 177 8.74 -4.87 16.35
N ASN A 178 9.71 -5.32 17.16
CA ASN A 178 9.44 -6.15 18.34
C ASN A 178 8.63 -5.39 19.40
N GLN A 179 8.91 -4.11 19.60
CA GLN A 179 8.20 -3.26 20.56
C GLN A 179 6.75 -3.04 20.11
N SER A 180 6.55 -2.73 18.83
CA SER A 180 5.22 -2.58 18.23
C SER A 180 4.40 -3.85 18.35
N MET A 181 4.98 -5.01 18.02
CA MET A 181 4.32 -6.31 18.13
C MET A 181 3.90 -6.61 19.57
N THR A 182 4.78 -6.35 20.54
CA THR A 182 4.47 -6.53 21.97
C THR A 182 3.33 -5.62 22.40
N TRP A 183 3.40 -4.34 22.03
CA TRP A 183 2.37 -3.35 22.34
C TRP A 183 1.01 -3.72 21.75
N MET A 184 0.95 -4.15 20.47
CA MET A 184 -0.30 -4.58 19.84
C MET A 184 -0.87 -5.84 20.49
N ARG A 185 -0.02 -6.83 20.78
CA ARG A 185 -0.42 -8.06 21.48
C ARG A 185 -1.12 -7.74 22.80
N ASP A 186 -0.56 -6.84 23.59
CA ASP A 186 -1.11 -6.50 24.91
C ASP A 186 -2.50 -5.85 24.77
N ARG A 187 -2.67 -4.92 23.81
CA ARG A 187 -3.99 -4.30 23.54
C ARG A 187 -5.01 -5.27 22.98
N LEU A 188 -4.61 -6.17 22.09
CA LEU A 188 -5.48 -7.22 21.57
C LEU A 188 -5.90 -8.20 22.67
N SER A 189 -4.98 -8.51 23.61
CA SER A 189 -5.26 -9.37 24.76
C SER A 189 -6.27 -8.73 25.71
N GLU A 190 -6.10 -7.45 26.03
CA GLU A 190 -7.07 -6.67 26.84
C GLU A 190 -8.47 -6.63 26.22
N LEU A 191 -8.56 -6.66 24.89
CA LEU A 191 -9.82 -6.67 24.14
C LEU A 191 -10.40 -8.08 23.94
N GLY A 192 -9.68 -9.14 24.34
CA GLY A 192 -10.06 -10.52 24.02
C GLY A 192 -10.06 -10.84 22.52
N ALA A 193 -9.31 -10.07 21.72
CA ALA A 193 -9.25 -10.18 20.26
C ALA A 193 -7.97 -10.87 19.77
N LEU A 194 -7.05 -11.25 20.68
CA LEU A 194 -5.74 -11.81 20.32
C LEU A 194 -5.85 -13.09 19.49
N ASP A 195 -6.74 -14.02 19.85
CA ASP A 195 -6.92 -15.30 19.14
C ASP A 195 -7.53 -15.11 17.74
N ALA A 196 -8.24 -14.01 17.53
CA ALA A 196 -8.81 -13.63 16.24
C ALA A 196 -7.85 -12.79 15.39
N ALA A 197 -6.71 -12.38 15.94
CA ALA A 197 -5.72 -11.55 15.30
C ALA A 197 -4.64 -12.38 14.58
N SER A 198 -4.23 -11.91 13.41
CA SER A 198 -3.06 -12.43 12.70
C SER A 198 -2.19 -11.27 12.21
N PHE A 199 -0.90 -11.53 12.07
CA PHE A 199 0.09 -10.54 11.64
C PHE A 199 0.76 -11.00 10.35
N ARG A 200 0.89 -10.09 9.39
CA ARG A 200 1.48 -10.36 8.07
C ARG A 200 2.56 -9.34 7.78
N LEU A 201 3.71 -9.80 7.31
CA LEU A 201 4.75 -8.94 6.78
C LEU A 201 4.55 -8.79 5.28
N LEU A 202 4.57 -7.56 4.80
CA LEU A 202 4.54 -7.25 3.37
C LEU A 202 5.94 -6.88 2.90
N ASP A 203 6.37 -7.47 1.78
CA ASP A 203 7.55 -6.99 1.08
C ASP A 203 7.16 -5.81 0.19
N ALA A 204 7.51 -4.60 0.62
CA ALA A 204 7.21 -3.40 -0.13
C ALA A 204 7.97 -3.29 -1.47
N ARG A 205 9.03 -4.08 -1.68
CA ARG A 205 9.73 -4.13 -2.98
C ARG A 205 8.87 -4.78 -4.06
N GLU A 206 8.00 -5.68 -3.65
CA GLU A 206 7.05 -6.39 -4.52
C GLU A 206 5.66 -5.72 -4.54
N SER A 207 5.54 -4.54 -3.92
CA SER A 207 4.30 -3.77 -3.89
C SER A 207 4.35 -2.66 -4.92
N ALA A 208 3.43 -2.70 -5.89
CA ALA A 208 3.18 -1.61 -6.82
C ALA A 208 1.87 -0.91 -6.47
N SER A 209 1.89 0.42 -6.38
CA SER A 209 0.69 1.24 -6.44
C SER A 209 0.56 1.81 -7.84
N MET A 210 -0.64 1.72 -8.42
CA MET A 210 -0.98 2.42 -9.65
C MET A 210 -1.87 3.61 -9.33
N THR A 211 -1.71 4.69 -10.10
CA THR A 211 -2.65 5.81 -10.10
C THR A 211 -3.86 5.48 -10.96
N VAL A 212 -4.81 6.40 -11.05
CA VAL A 212 -5.93 6.29 -12.01
C VAL A 212 -5.39 5.95 -13.41
N PRO A 213 -5.75 4.78 -13.99
CA PRO A 213 -5.17 4.31 -15.24
C PRO A 213 -5.87 4.96 -16.44
N LEU A 214 -5.53 6.21 -16.73
CA LEU A 214 -6.20 7.05 -17.75
C LEU A 214 -6.30 6.37 -19.13
N GLU A 215 -5.35 5.50 -19.47
CA GLU A 215 -5.33 4.72 -20.71
C GLU A 215 -6.51 3.75 -20.86
N LEU A 216 -7.17 3.41 -19.75
CA LEU A 216 -8.35 2.54 -19.74
C LEU A 216 -9.66 3.34 -19.77
N TYR A 217 -9.62 4.67 -19.60
CA TYR A 217 -10.81 5.51 -19.61
C TYR A 217 -11.09 6.06 -21.00
N ASN A 218 -12.22 5.65 -21.59
CA ASN A 218 -12.68 6.19 -22.86
C ASN A 218 -13.39 7.53 -22.63
N ARG A 219 -12.80 8.60 -23.18
CA ARG A 219 -13.31 9.97 -23.04
C ARG A 219 -14.64 10.20 -23.77
N GLU A 220 -14.88 9.55 -24.90
CA GLU A 220 -16.09 9.76 -25.70
C GLU A 220 -17.31 9.06 -25.10
N SER A 221 -17.11 7.86 -24.56
CA SER A 221 -18.17 7.06 -23.93
C SER A 221 -18.27 7.25 -22.42
N GLU A 222 -17.42 8.09 -21.82
CA GLU A 222 -17.31 8.35 -20.38
C GLU A 222 -17.31 7.06 -19.55
N SER A 223 -16.52 6.08 -19.97
CA SER A 223 -16.55 4.75 -19.38
C SER A 223 -15.20 4.06 -19.41
N TRP A 224 -15.00 3.17 -18.44
CA TRP A 224 -13.82 2.30 -18.38
C TRP A 224 -13.93 1.21 -19.43
N THR A 225 -12.98 1.17 -20.36
CA THR A 225 -12.84 0.11 -21.35
C THR A 225 -11.74 -0.85 -20.93
N VAL A 226 -12.13 -1.98 -20.34
CA VAL A 226 -11.21 -3.06 -20.00
C VAL A 226 -11.26 -4.11 -21.10
N LYS A 227 -10.17 -4.28 -21.84
CA LYS A 227 -10.04 -5.33 -22.85
C LYS A 227 -9.51 -6.61 -22.21
N VAL A 228 -10.42 -7.33 -21.55
CA VAL A 228 -10.10 -8.53 -20.76
C VAL A 228 -9.31 -9.56 -21.57
N ASP A 229 -9.69 -9.81 -22.81
CA ASP A 229 -9.01 -10.80 -23.66
C ASP A 229 -7.55 -10.41 -23.96
N GLU A 230 -7.29 -9.14 -24.27
CA GLU A 230 -5.93 -8.64 -24.48
C GLU A 230 -5.07 -8.76 -23.20
N LEU A 231 -5.66 -8.51 -22.03
CA LEU A 231 -4.97 -8.66 -20.74
C LEU A 231 -4.65 -10.13 -20.45
N ILE A 232 -5.57 -11.05 -20.75
CA ILE A 232 -5.34 -12.49 -20.59
C ILE A 232 -4.21 -12.97 -21.51
N GLU A 233 -4.15 -12.51 -22.76
CA GLU A 233 -3.05 -12.86 -23.65
C GLU A 233 -1.69 -12.32 -23.16
N LYS A 234 -1.66 -11.08 -22.67
CA LYS A 234 -0.44 -10.52 -22.04
C LYS A 234 0.00 -11.34 -20.83
N LEU A 235 -0.94 -11.75 -19.97
CA LEU A 235 -0.64 -12.62 -18.82
C LEU A 235 -0.10 -13.99 -19.25
N ARG A 236 -0.64 -14.58 -20.33
CA ARG A 236 -0.12 -15.84 -20.90
C ARG A 236 1.29 -15.66 -21.45
N ALA A 237 1.59 -14.54 -22.10
CA ALA A 237 2.94 -14.25 -22.60
C ALA A 237 3.95 -14.12 -21.45
N VAL A 238 3.61 -13.39 -20.38
CA VAL A 238 4.44 -13.29 -19.17
C VAL A 238 4.69 -14.68 -18.55
N ARG A 239 3.66 -15.52 -18.47
CA ARG A 239 3.81 -16.90 -18.00
C ARG A 239 4.85 -17.67 -18.81
N ALA A 240 4.77 -17.60 -20.14
CA ALA A 240 5.72 -18.29 -21.01
C ALA A 240 7.17 -17.81 -20.82
N MET A 241 7.37 -16.53 -20.50
CA MET A 241 8.71 -15.99 -20.18
C MET A 241 9.25 -16.54 -18.85
N VAL A 242 8.40 -16.62 -17.83
CA VAL A 242 8.78 -17.13 -16.50
C VAL A 242 9.05 -18.64 -16.54
N GLU A 243 8.20 -19.41 -17.23
CA GLU A 243 8.36 -20.86 -17.37
C GLU A 243 9.50 -21.23 -18.35
N GLY A 244 9.89 -20.32 -19.24
CA GLY A 244 10.94 -20.51 -20.26
C GLY A 244 12.37 -20.14 -19.86
N THR A 245 12.61 -19.68 -18.63
CA THR A 245 13.97 -19.35 -18.15
C THR A 245 14.52 -20.50 -17.32
N PRO A 246 15.51 -21.29 -17.80
CA PRO A 246 16.15 -22.30 -16.96
C PRO A 246 16.95 -21.59 -15.87
N SER A 247 16.70 -21.95 -14.62
CA SER A 247 17.58 -21.63 -13.49
C SER A 247 18.97 -22.17 -13.80
N ALA A 248 19.91 -21.29 -14.14
CA ALA A 248 21.33 -21.61 -14.12
C ALA A 248 21.77 -21.76 -12.66
N SER A 249 21.52 -22.93 -12.08
CA SER A 249 22.24 -23.35 -10.88
C SER A 249 23.71 -23.54 -11.27
N PRO A 250 24.69 -22.98 -10.54
CA PRO A 250 26.09 -23.28 -10.77
C PRO A 250 26.31 -24.75 -10.43
N GLY A 251 26.48 -25.57 -11.47
CA GLY A 251 26.77 -26.98 -11.32
C GLY A 251 28.09 -27.19 -10.59
N SER A 252 28.00 -27.93 -9.49
CA SER A 252 29.08 -28.71 -8.91
C SER A 252 29.78 -29.54 -9.99
N GLY A 253 31.01 -29.17 -10.34
CA GLY A 253 31.91 -29.96 -11.17
C GLY A 253 32.97 -30.65 -10.31
N ALA A 254 32.73 -31.91 -9.98
CA ALA A 254 33.74 -32.90 -9.61
C ALA A 254 33.35 -34.15 -10.41
N ALA A 255 34.22 -34.91 -11.07
CA ALA A 255 35.65 -34.87 -11.35
C ALA A 255 35.84 -35.83 -12.54
N GLU A 256 36.93 -35.74 -13.31
CA GLU A 256 37.64 -36.97 -13.68
C GLU A 256 39.03 -36.73 -14.26
N ASP A 257 39.93 -37.52 -13.67
CA ASP A 257 41.31 -37.82 -14.00
C ASP A 257 41.42 -38.55 -15.35
N LYS A 258 42.44 -38.18 -16.15
CA LYS A 258 43.17 -39.09 -17.04
C LYS A 258 44.42 -38.39 -17.58
N GLY A 259 45.56 -38.77 -17.02
CA GLY A 259 46.87 -38.24 -17.38
C GLY A 259 47.40 -38.63 -18.76
N ARG A 260 48.40 -37.84 -19.19
CA ARG A 260 49.56 -38.29 -19.98
C ARG A 260 50.66 -37.23 -19.82
N GLY A 261 51.80 -37.61 -19.21
CA GLY A 261 53.05 -36.86 -19.26
C GLY A 261 53.78 -37.03 -20.62
N PRO A 262 55.10 -36.78 -20.74
CA PRO A 262 56.08 -36.45 -19.69
C PRO A 262 57.07 -35.30 -20.02
N SER A 263 58.02 -35.07 -19.10
CA SER A 263 59.43 -34.63 -19.33
C SER A 263 59.68 -33.12 -19.58
N VAL A 264 60.68 -32.41 -19.02
CA VAL A 264 61.92 -32.72 -18.27
C VAL A 264 62.54 -31.42 -17.70
N ALA A 265 63.23 -31.56 -16.55
CA ALA A 265 64.38 -30.82 -15.96
C ALA A 265 64.41 -29.28 -15.80
N SER A 266 64.77 -28.83 -14.60
CA SER A 266 66.17 -28.46 -14.27
C SER A 266 66.40 -28.22 -12.77
N ARG A 267 67.43 -28.93 -12.29
CA ARG A 267 68.34 -28.81 -11.12
C ARG A 267 67.93 -28.02 -9.87
#